data_AF-X1S5K9-F1
#
_entry.id   AF-X1S5K9-F1
#
_cell.length_a   1.000
_cell.length_b   1.000
_cell.length_c   1.000
_cell.angle_alpha   90.00
_cell.angle_beta   90.00
_cell.angle_gamma   90.00
#
_symmetry.space_group_name_H-M   'P 1'
#
loop_
_entity.id
_entity.type
_entity.pdbx_description
1 polymer ?
#
loop_
_entity_poly.entity_id
_entity_poly.type
_entity_poly.pdbx_seq_one_letter_code
_entity_poly.pdbx_strand_id
1 'polypeptide(L)' 'MINGLYAVINGRVGGVLSRLKIDADKDWGGKSISNVIQISVGDVVFANGWRLTEVPYGIALVDEKGNIIRRWTNA' A
#
# COMPACT_ATOMS: atom_id res chain seq x y z
N MET A 1 -31.04 24.96 7.20
CA MET A 1 -30.80 23.50 7.10
C MET A 1 -30.07 23.25 5.80
N ILE A 2 -28.85 22.73 5.83
CA ILE A 2 -28.05 22.56 4.60
C ILE A 2 -28.23 21.13 4.11
N ASN A 3 -28.92 20.96 2.99
CA ASN A 3 -29.00 19.70 2.25
C ASN A 3 -27.72 19.54 1.41
N GLY A 4 -26.86 18.60 1.78
CA GLY A 4 -25.77 18.15 0.91
C GLY A 4 -26.19 16.91 0.13
N LEU A 5 -26.69 17.11 -1.09
CA LEU A 5 -26.79 16.04 -2.09
C LEU A 5 -25.37 15.82 -2.63
N TYR A 6 -24.71 14.73 -2.25
CA TYR A 6 -23.41 14.37 -2.83
C TYR A 6 -23.62 13.42 -4.01
N ALA A 7 -23.21 13.88 -5.19
CA ALA A 7 -23.23 13.08 -6.42
C ALA A 7 -22.22 11.92 -6.31
N VAL A 8 -22.68 10.72 -6.69
CA VAL A 8 -21.81 9.56 -6.91
C VAL A 8 -21.17 9.70 -8.28
N ILE A 9 -19.85 9.84 -8.32
CA ILE A 9 -19.04 9.77 -9.54
C ILE A 9 -17.84 8.92 -9.18
N ASN A 10 -17.62 7.76 -9.81
CA ASN A 10 -16.34 7.02 -9.88
C ASN A 10 -15.29 7.44 -8.81
N GLY A 11 -15.61 7.19 -7.53
CA GLY A 11 -15.34 8.07 -6.38
C GLY A 11 -13.92 8.12 -5.83
N ARG A 12 -13.05 8.94 -6.45
CA ARG A 12 -11.90 9.52 -5.72
C ARG A 12 -12.41 10.47 -4.64
N VAL A 13 -12.67 9.91 -3.46
CA VAL A 13 -12.61 10.64 -2.21
C VAL A 13 -11.13 10.71 -1.83
N GLY A 14 -10.61 11.90 -1.57
CA GLY A 14 -9.30 12.10 -0.94
C GLY A 14 -9.31 11.57 0.50
N GLY A 15 -9.48 10.26 0.65
CA GLY A 15 -9.47 9.54 1.91
C GLY A 15 -8.05 9.19 2.29
N VAL A 16 -7.68 9.45 3.54
CA VAL A 16 -6.42 8.96 4.11
C VAL A 16 -6.45 7.42 4.04
N LEU A 17 -5.40 6.83 3.46
CA LEU A 17 -5.27 5.37 3.32
C LEU A 17 -5.22 4.64 4.67
N SER A 18 -5.08 5.37 5.79
CA SER A 18 -5.11 4.83 7.16
C SER A 18 -6.42 4.12 7.54
N ARG A 19 -7.48 4.27 6.72
CA ARG A 19 -8.78 3.60 6.90
C ARG A 19 -9.14 2.64 5.76
N LEU A 20 -8.20 2.35 4.85
CA LEU A 20 -8.45 1.42 3.75
C LEU A 20 -8.56 -0.01 4.32
N LYS A 21 -9.75 -0.60 4.22
CA LYS A 21 -9.99 -2.04 4.48
C LYS A 21 -10.26 -2.72 3.14
N ILE A 22 -9.38 -3.64 2.74
CA ILE A 22 -9.56 -4.46 1.54
C ILE A 22 -10.16 -5.79 2.00
N ASP A 23 -11.39 -6.07 1.59
CA ASP A 23 -12.07 -7.34 1.86
C ASP A 23 -11.83 -8.27 0.67
N ALA A 24 -10.90 -9.23 0.86
CA ALA A 24 -10.45 -10.13 -0.21
C ALA A 24 -11.43 -11.29 -0.47
N ASP A 25 -12.45 -11.46 0.39
CA ASP A 25 -13.49 -12.47 0.28
C ASP A 25 -14.65 -12.07 -0.65
N LYS A 26 -14.70 -10.80 -1.03
CA LYS A 26 -15.79 -10.23 -1.80
C LYS A 26 -15.44 -10.27 -3.28
N ASP A 27 -16.29 -10.89 -4.09
CA ASP A 27 -16.22 -10.77 -5.55
C ASP A 27 -16.61 -9.33 -5.96
N TRP A 28 -15.66 -8.61 -6.56
CA TRP A 28 -15.85 -7.21 -6.98
C TRP A 28 -16.33 -7.10 -8.43
N GLY A 29 -16.86 -8.18 -9.00
CA GLY A 29 -17.47 -8.17 -10.34
C GLY A 29 -16.48 -7.80 -11.44
N GLY A 30 -15.22 -8.24 -11.29
CA GLY A 30 -14.16 -7.99 -12.28
C GLY A 30 -13.62 -6.55 -12.31
N LYS A 31 -13.92 -5.70 -11.31
CA LYS A 31 -13.31 -4.38 -11.21
C LYS A 31 -11.81 -4.49 -10.95
N SER A 32 -11.00 -4.20 -11.98
CA SER A 32 -9.54 -4.15 -11.87
C SER A 32 -9.12 -3.01 -10.94
N ILE A 33 -8.35 -3.32 -9.90
CA ILE A 33 -7.67 -2.31 -9.09
C ILE A 33 -6.43 -1.86 -9.87
N SER A 34 -6.59 -0.91 -10.78
CA SER A 34 -5.47 -0.24 -11.43
C SER A 34 -4.79 0.74 -10.45
N ASN A 35 -3.47 0.69 -10.33
CA ASN A 35 -2.60 1.32 -9.31
C ASN A 35 -2.31 0.49 -8.04
N VAL A 36 -2.62 -0.81 -8.02
CA VAL A 36 -1.77 -1.70 -7.21
C VAL A 36 -0.43 -1.73 -7.94
N ILE A 37 0.59 -1.08 -7.36
CA ILE A 37 1.97 -1.35 -7.79
C ILE A 37 2.12 -2.85 -7.59
N GLN A 38 2.20 -3.57 -8.70
CA GLN A 38 2.52 -4.99 -8.68
C GLN A 38 3.82 -5.10 -7.89
N ILE A 39 3.73 -5.55 -6.64
CA ILE A 39 4.90 -5.92 -5.85
C ILE A 39 5.38 -7.22 -6.48
N SER A 40 6.14 -7.08 -7.56
CA SER A 40 6.91 -8.18 -8.13
C SER A 40 7.85 -8.66 -7.04
N VAL A 41 7.99 -9.97 -6.87
CA VAL A 41 8.87 -10.58 -5.86
C VAL A 41 10.25 -9.90 -5.93
N GLY A 42 10.57 -9.11 -4.90
CA GLY A 42 11.67 -8.16 -4.93
C GLY A 42 11.40 -6.92 -4.08
N ASP A 43 12.41 -6.07 -3.95
CA ASP A 43 12.36 -4.94 -3.04
C ASP A 43 11.45 -3.82 -3.55
N VAL A 44 10.73 -3.17 -2.64
CA VAL A 44 10.07 -1.88 -2.95
C VAL A 44 11.13 -0.79 -2.83
N VAL A 45 11.62 -0.27 -3.95
CA VAL A 45 12.60 0.81 -4.00
C VAL A 45 11.90 2.17 -4.10
N PHE A 46 12.26 3.09 -3.19
CA PHE A 46 11.75 4.45 -3.14
C PHE A 46 12.64 5.39 -3.97
N ALA A 47 12.10 6.56 -4.36
CA ALA A 47 12.81 7.54 -5.17
C ALA A 47 14.11 8.09 -4.53
N ASN A 48 14.23 8.00 -3.20
CA ASN A 48 15.43 8.39 -2.46
C ASN A 48 16.49 7.27 -2.37
N GLY A 49 16.30 6.16 -3.08
CA GLY A 49 17.21 5.01 -3.06
C GLY A 49 17.01 4.06 -1.87
N TRP A 50 16.09 4.36 -0.96
CA TRP A 50 15.75 3.43 0.11
C TRP A 50 14.96 2.25 -0.43
N ARG A 51 14.96 1.13 0.30
CA ARG A 51 14.17 -0.03 -0.10
C ARG A 51 13.56 -0.78 1.07
N LEU A 52 12.33 -1.29 0.89
CA LEU A 52 11.79 -2.37 1.71
C LEU A 52 12.19 -3.70 1.07
N THR A 53 12.95 -4.52 1.80
CA THR A 53 13.41 -5.85 1.37
C THR A 53 12.92 -6.91 2.35
N GLU A 54 12.77 -8.13 1.86
CA GLU A 54 12.61 -9.31 2.70
C GLU A 54 13.90 -9.59 3.49
N VAL A 55 13.73 -10.08 4.71
CA VAL A 55 14.81 -10.60 5.57
C VAL A 55 14.31 -11.88 6.25
N PRO A 56 15.19 -12.71 6.84
CA PRO A 56 14.73 -13.87 7.59
C PRO A 56 13.68 -13.47 8.64
N TYR A 57 12.52 -14.15 8.58
CA TYR A 57 11.39 -13.96 9.49
C TYR A 57 10.72 -12.58 9.45
N GLY A 58 10.89 -11.80 8.37
CA GLY A 58 10.19 -10.52 8.27
C GLY A 58 10.65 -9.62 7.12
N ILE A 59 10.56 -8.32 7.36
CA ILE A 59 10.92 -7.27 6.38
C ILE A 59 11.83 -6.22 7.03
N ALA A 60 12.64 -5.57 6.21
CA ALA A 60 13.52 -4.49 6.63
C ALA A 60 13.42 -3.28 5.70
N LEU A 61 13.46 -2.08 6.28
CA LEU A 61 13.74 -0.84 5.59
C LEU A 61 15.24 -0.63 5.56
N VAL A 62 15.79 -0.45 4.37
CA VAL A 62 17.22 -0.35 4.09
C VAL A 62 17.51 0.97 3.39
N ASP A 63 18.59 1.65 3.78
CA ASP A 63 19.04 2.88 3.13
C ASP A 63 19.73 2.61 1.79
N GLU A 64 20.12 3.67 1.08
CA GLU A 64 20.77 3.59 -0.22
C GLU A 64 22.15 2.90 -0.20
N LYS A 65 22.73 2.70 0.98
CA LYS A 65 24.03 2.04 1.20
C LYS A 65 23.88 0.58 1.59
N GLY A 66 22.66 0.10 1.80
CA GLY A 66 22.40 -1.27 2.24
C GLY A 66 22.30 -1.44 3.77
N ASN A 67 22.32 -0.36 4.56
CA ASN A 67 22.19 -0.46 6.01
C ASN A 67 20.72 -0.61 6.41
N ILE A 68 20.44 -1.50 7.36
CA ILE A 68 19.10 -1.66 7.91
C ILE A 68 18.80 -0.49 8.85
N ILE A 69 17.82 0.33 8.46
CA ILE A 69 17.28 1.43 9.27
C ILE A 69 16.24 0.90 10.25
N ARG A 70 15.42 -0.06 9.81
CA ARG A 70 14.40 -0.69 10.66
C ARG A 70 14.09 -2.11 10.20
N ARG A 71 13.79 -2.98 11.16
CA ARG A 71 13.37 -4.37 10.92
C ARG A 71 12.06 -4.65 11.65
N TRP A 72 11.17 -5.39 11.00
CA TRP A 72 9.98 -5.96 11.60
C TRP A 72 10.02 -7.47 11.39
N THR A 73 10.14 -8.21 12.50
CA THR A 73 10.11 -9.67 12.50
C THR A 73 8.86 -10.14 13.21
N ASN A 74 8.33 -11.28 12.77
CA ASN A 74 7.40 -12.02 13.61
C ASN A 74 8.23 -12.96 14.50
N ALA A 75 8.18 -12.74 15.81
CA ALA A 75 8.88 -13.56 16.80
C ALA A 75 8.12 -14.86 17.06
#